data_AF-A0A9D2K096-F1
#
_entry.id   AF-A0A9D2K096-F1
#
_cell.length_a   1.000
_cell.length_b   1.000
_cell.length_c   1.000
_cell.angle_alpha   90.00
_cell.angle_beta   90.00
_cell.angle_gamma   90.00
#
_symmetry.space_group_name_H-M   'P 1'
#
loop_
_entity.id
_entity.type
_entity.pdbx_description
1 polymer ?
#
loop_
_entity_poly.entity_id
_entity_poly.type
_entity_poly.pdbx_seq_one_letter_code
_entity_poly.pdbx_strand_id
1 'polypeptide(L)'
;MTKWQLARYLIEAKKNIDTLLYIKENQKLLVNIDLRARFAAACQQFYINCCIVLDKSFPKGKKNICKNEIIASIYYERDKNAAHKDEDYKSQKFNTPDELINILKNQIQEVRGICRDFLPKNITLDFVPHDKELFRFAHRVNPEIENDVYKIKYPLSVFHSYQLSEEGQHYFREFDTSKEDRRVAKQFGYDYDQMIQQRKVLQSVDDIREMTEQEKQRQAVIVENGLNSYEGLQNRQDFCI
;
A
#
# COMPACT_ATOMS: atom_id res chain seq x y z
N MET A 1 -17.34 -4.75 12.21
CA MET A 1 -16.16 -4.57 11.33
C MET A 1 -15.28 -5.79 11.56
N THR A 2 -14.86 -6.47 10.50
CA THR A 2 -14.00 -7.66 10.63
C THR A 2 -12.60 -7.25 11.11
N LYS A 3 -11.82 -8.21 11.60
CA LYS A 3 -10.42 -7.98 12.01
C LYS A 3 -9.60 -7.35 10.88
N TRP A 4 -9.79 -7.82 9.65
CA TRP A 4 -9.11 -7.29 8.46
C TRP A 4 -9.61 -5.90 8.05
N GLN A 5 -10.90 -5.61 8.17
CA GLN A 5 -11.40 -4.25 7.95
C GLN A 5 -10.80 -3.25 8.96
N LEU A 6 -10.58 -3.66 10.22
CA LEU A 6 -9.86 -2.83 11.20
C LEU A 6 -8.38 -2.68 10.86
N ALA A 7 -7.75 -3.77 10.42
CA ALA A 7 -6.37 -3.76 9.94
C ALA A 7 -6.16 -2.75 8.80
N ARG A 8 -7.12 -2.63 7.89
CA ARG A 8 -7.09 -1.64 6.81
C ARG A 8 -6.89 -0.23 7.33
N TYR A 9 -7.69 0.21 8.30
CA TYR A 9 -7.53 1.56 8.88
C TYR A 9 -6.19 1.75 9.57
N LEU A 10 -5.68 0.71 10.24
CA LEU A 10 -4.35 0.76 10.85
C LEU A 10 -3.24 0.91 9.80
N ILE A 11 -3.34 0.19 8.68
CA ILE A 11 -2.37 0.25 7.58
C ILE A 11 -2.48 1.57 6.82
N GLU A 12 -3.68 2.11 6.61
CA GLU A 12 -3.87 3.45 6.07
C GLU A 12 -3.29 4.53 7.01
N ALA A 13 -3.44 4.40 8.33
CA ALA A 13 -2.76 5.28 9.28
C ALA A 13 -1.23 5.20 9.12
N LYS A 14 -0.68 3.99 8.99
CA LYS A 14 0.75 3.78 8.73
C LYS A 14 1.21 4.42 7.42
N LYS A 15 0.43 4.32 6.34
CA LYS A 15 0.76 4.95 5.05
C LYS A 15 0.84 6.47 5.14
N ASN A 16 0.05 7.10 6.02
CA ASN A 16 0.22 8.54 6.25
C ASN A 16 1.61 8.87 6.82
N ILE A 17 2.16 8.03 7.71
CA ILE A 17 3.55 8.19 8.19
C ILE A 17 4.55 7.97 7.05
N ASP A 18 4.31 6.96 6.19
CA ASP A 18 5.13 6.70 5.00
C ASP A 18 5.18 7.90 4.06
N THR A 19 4.04 8.59 3.84
CA THR A 19 3.96 9.84 3.09
C THR A 19 4.81 10.93 3.74
N LEU A 20 4.72 11.13 5.06
CA LEU A 20 5.51 12.15 5.76
C LEU A 20 7.02 11.88 5.63
N LEU A 21 7.42 10.61 5.73
CA LEU A 21 8.80 10.17 5.49
C LEU A 21 9.23 10.47 4.04
N TYR A 22 8.39 10.14 3.06
CA TYR A 22 8.69 10.41 1.65
C TYR A 22 8.86 11.91 1.37
N ILE A 23 7.95 12.74 1.89
CA ILE A 23 8.03 14.21 1.76
C ILE A 23 9.35 14.71 2.34
N LYS A 24 9.72 14.25 3.53
CA LYS A 24 10.97 14.64 4.20
C LYS A 24 12.19 14.31 3.33
N GLU A 25 12.26 13.11 2.75
CA GLU A 25 13.40 12.67 1.95
C GLU A 25 13.47 13.37 0.58
N ASN A 26 12.32 13.80 0.03
CA ASN A 26 12.21 14.28 -1.35
C ASN A 26 11.79 15.75 -1.48
N GLN A 27 11.90 16.56 -0.42
CA GLN A 27 11.43 17.96 -0.41
C GLN A 27 11.89 18.78 -1.63
N LYS A 28 13.14 18.58 -2.07
CA LYS A 28 13.73 19.30 -3.22
C LYS A 28 13.05 18.97 -4.55
N LEU A 29 12.48 17.77 -4.69
CA LEU A 29 11.79 17.32 -5.89
C LEU A 29 10.31 17.71 -5.90
N LEU A 30 9.77 18.11 -4.74
CA LEU A 30 8.34 18.38 -4.52
C LEU A 30 8.03 19.87 -4.36
N VAL A 31 8.94 20.76 -4.79
CA VAL A 31 8.83 22.22 -4.60
C VAL A 31 7.58 22.85 -5.22
N ASN A 32 6.99 22.20 -6.22
CA ASN A 32 5.81 22.69 -6.93
C ASN A 32 4.48 22.25 -6.30
N ILE A 33 4.54 21.56 -5.15
CA ILE A 33 3.37 21.11 -4.39
C ILE A 33 3.31 21.89 -3.09
N ASP A 34 2.09 22.20 -2.62
CA ASP A 34 1.88 22.68 -1.26
C ASP A 34 2.17 21.58 -0.24
N LEU A 35 3.45 21.45 0.12
CA LEU A 35 3.92 20.47 1.10
C LEU A 35 3.30 20.70 2.48
N ARG A 36 2.94 21.94 2.85
CA ARG A 36 2.33 22.21 4.16
C ARG A 36 0.92 21.64 4.21
N ALA A 37 0.12 21.88 3.17
CA ALA A 37 -1.22 21.31 3.06
C ALA A 37 -1.18 19.78 3.03
N ARG A 38 -0.28 19.19 2.23
CA ARG A 38 -0.16 17.72 2.13
C ARG A 38 0.28 17.09 3.45
N PHE A 39 1.22 17.73 4.16
CA PHE A 39 1.69 17.29 5.47
C PHE A 39 0.57 17.35 6.52
N ALA A 40 -0.17 18.46 6.56
CA ALA A 40 -1.32 18.61 7.47
C ALA A 40 -2.41 17.57 7.19
N ALA A 41 -2.75 17.33 5.92
CA ALA A 41 -3.74 16.34 5.51
C ALA A 41 -3.35 14.92 5.92
N ALA A 42 -2.08 14.53 5.73
CA ALA A 42 -1.58 13.23 6.17
C ALA A 42 -1.69 13.05 7.69
N CYS A 43 -1.35 14.09 8.47
CA CYS A 43 -1.54 14.06 9.93
C CYS A 43 -3.02 13.94 10.33
N GLN A 44 -3.91 14.70 9.71
CA GLN A 44 -5.35 14.62 10.00
C GLN A 44 -5.90 13.21 9.70
N GLN A 45 -5.57 12.66 8.53
CA GLN A 45 -6.02 11.33 8.13
C GLN A 45 -5.45 10.25 9.06
N PHE A 46 -4.21 10.42 9.54
CA PHE A 46 -3.62 9.54 10.54
C PHE A 46 -4.48 9.48 11.81
N TYR A 47 -4.82 10.63 12.40
CA TYR A 47 -5.59 10.68 13.64
C TYR A 47 -7.01 10.13 13.47
N ILE A 48 -7.66 10.42 12.34
CA ILE A 48 -8.98 9.88 11.99
C ILE A 48 -8.91 8.35 11.93
N ASN A 49 -7.95 7.79 11.18
CA ASN A 49 -7.80 6.35 11.01
C ASN A 49 -7.50 5.65 12.34
N CYS A 50 -6.58 6.18 13.15
CA CYS A 50 -6.27 5.64 14.49
C CYS A 50 -7.51 5.61 15.39
N CYS A 51 -8.30 6.68 15.38
CA CYS A 51 -9.52 6.73 16.18
C CYS A 51 -10.60 5.75 15.69
N ILE A 52 -10.73 5.52 14.39
CA ILE A 52 -11.65 4.50 13.85
C ILE A 52 -11.29 3.13 14.42
N VAL A 53 -9.99 2.78 14.45
CA VAL A 53 -9.51 1.51 15.02
C VAL A 53 -9.86 1.42 16.51
N LEU A 54 -9.59 2.47 17.28
CA LEU A 54 -9.87 2.51 18.72
C LEU A 54 -11.37 2.44 19.04
N ASP A 55 -12.19 3.26 18.37
CA ASP A 55 -13.63 3.36 18.62
C ASP A 55 -14.35 2.04 18.27
N LYS A 56 -13.90 1.35 17.21
CA LYS A 56 -14.48 0.06 16.82
C LYS A 56 -13.96 -1.10 17.65
N SER A 57 -12.74 -1.01 18.19
CA SER A 57 -12.20 -2.02 19.12
C SER A 57 -12.83 -1.88 20.52
N PHE A 58 -13.12 -0.65 20.96
CA PHE A 58 -13.59 -0.35 22.32
C PHE A 58 -14.85 0.54 22.33
N PRO A 59 -16.00 0.09 21.80
CA PRO A 59 -17.20 0.92 21.62
C PRO A 59 -17.78 1.50 22.93
N LYS A 60 -17.58 0.82 24.07
CA LYS A 60 -17.99 1.30 25.41
C LYS A 60 -16.81 1.54 26.35
N GLY A 61 -15.57 1.41 25.85
CA GLY A 61 -14.34 1.40 26.64
C GLY A 61 -13.51 2.68 26.57
N LYS A 62 -13.99 3.72 25.87
CA LYS A 62 -13.23 4.96 25.61
C LYS A 62 -12.59 5.56 26.88
N LYS A 63 -13.33 5.65 27.98
CA LYS A 63 -12.82 6.18 29.26
C LYS A 63 -11.63 5.41 29.83
N ASN A 64 -11.55 4.10 29.58
CA ASN A 64 -10.47 3.25 30.10
C ASN A 64 -9.21 3.36 29.24
N ILE A 65 -9.36 3.39 27.91
CA ILE A 65 -8.21 3.53 26.99
C ILE A 65 -7.63 4.96 27.04
N CYS A 66 -8.45 5.98 27.29
CA CYS A 66 -8.00 7.36 27.45
C CYS A 66 -7.24 7.62 28.76
N LYS A 67 -7.09 6.61 29.64
CA LYS A 67 -6.12 6.70 30.75
C LYS A 67 -4.68 6.72 30.25
N ASN A 68 -4.42 6.16 29.06
CA ASN A 68 -3.14 6.30 28.40
C ASN A 68 -3.08 7.69 27.74
N GLU A 69 -2.11 8.51 28.17
CA GLU A 69 -1.90 9.87 27.67
C GLU A 69 -1.66 9.91 26.16
N ILE A 70 -1.01 8.89 25.60
CA ILE A 70 -0.75 8.78 24.17
C ILE A 70 -2.08 8.64 23.41
N ILE A 71 -2.98 7.78 23.88
CA ILE A 71 -4.30 7.60 23.27
C ILE A 71 -5.18 8.84 23.46
N ALA A 72 -5.11 9.47 24.63
CA ALA A 72 -5.80 10.73 24.88
C ALA A 72 -5.34 11.83 23.89
N SER A 73 -4.04 11.90 23.60
CA SER A 73 -3.50 12.86 22.63
C SER A 73 -4.04 12.63 21.20
N ILE A 74 -4.17 11.36 20.77
CA ILE A 74 -4.75 11.00 19.47
C ILE A 74 -6.21 11.48 19.37
N TYR A 75 -7.01 11.25 20.42
CA TYR A 75 -8.40 11.72 20.45
C TYR A 75 -8.50 13.24 20.48
N TYR A 76 -7.62 13.92 21.22
CA TYR A 76 -7.57 15.39 21.26
C TYR A 76 -7.27 15.97 19.87
N GLU A 77 -6.25 15.46 19.19
CA GLU A 77 -5.86 15.88 17.84
C GLU A 77 -6.98 15.64 16.82
N ARG A 78 -7.62 14.47 16.89
CA ARG A 78 -8.79 14.21 16.05
C ARG A 78 -9.90 15.21 16.34
N ASP A 79 -10.34 15.32 17.59
CA ASP A 79 -11.55 16.06 17.95
C ASP A 79 -11.35 17.56 17.75
N LYS A 80 -10.21 18.13 18.14
CA LYS A 80 -9.98 19.58 18.11
C LYS A 80 -9.48 20.14 16.79
N ASN A 81 -8.86 19.32 15.94
CA ASN A 81 -8.16 19.81 14.73
C ASN A 81 -8.46 19.02 13.45
N ALA A 82 -8.64 17.70 13.51
CA ALA A 82 -8.89 16.90 12.30
C ALA A 82 -10.37 16.82 11.91
N ALA A 83 -11.25 16.56 12.89
CA ALA A 83 -12.69 16.40 12.70
C ALA A 83 -13.46 17.68 12.97
N HIS A 84 -13.03 18.46 13.96
CA HIS A 84 -13.50 19.83 14.21
C HIS A 84 -12.31 20.78 14.09
N LYS A 85 -12.59 22.05 13.76
CA LYS A 85 -11.57 23.11 13.69
C LYS A 85 -11.85 24.10 14.80
N ASP A 86 -11.51 23.71 16.02
CA ASP A 86 -11.83 24.50 17.21
C ASP A 86 -10.88 25.69 17.35
N GLU A 87 -11.42 26.85 17.71
CA GLU A 87 -10.64 28.09 17.89
C GLU A 87 -9.66 28.01 19.08
N ASP A 88 -9.94 27.14 20.07
CA ASP A 88 -9.13 26.95 21.28
C ASP A 88 -8.07 25.86 21.15
N TYR A 89 -7.90 25.30 19.94
CA TYR A 89 -6.97 24.21 19.68
C TYR A 89 -5.51 24.64 19.96
N LYS A 90 -4.83 23.84 20.77
CA LYS A 90 -3.39 23.99 21.04
C LYS A 90 -2.64 22.92 20.27
N SER A 91 -1.91 23.36 19.25
CA SER A 91 -1.10 22.47 18.43
C SER A 91 -0.10 21.68 19.27
N GLN A 92 0.06 20.40 18.92
CA GLN A 92 1.14 19.60 19.45
C GLN A 92 2.49 20.29 19.16
N LYS A 93 3.25 20.51 20.22
CA LYS A 93 4.56 21.15 20.12
C LYS A 93 5.58 20.14 19.60
N PHE A 94 6.18 20.45 18.46
CA PHE A 94 7.36 19.77 17.93
C PHE A 94 8.26 20.82 17.27
N ASN A 95 9.57 20.64 17.36
CA ASN A 95 10.56 21.56 16.80
C ASN A 95 10.93 21.17 15.38
N THR A 96 10.87 19.87 15.07
CA THR A 96 11.28 19.33 13.77
C THR A 96 10.24 18.35 13.20
N PRO A 97 10.16 18.19 11.86
CA PRO A 97 9.33 17.15 11.25
C PRO A 97 9.66 15.73 11.73
N ASP A 98 10.92 15.49 12.11
CA ASP A 98 11.39 14.21 12.63
C ASP A 98 10.81 13.88 14.01
N GLU A 99 10.75 14.87 14.89
CA GLU A 99 10.10 14.70 16.18
C GLU A 99 8.64 14.31 16.00
N LEU A 100 7.91 14.97 15.08
CA LEU A 100 6.53 14.62 14.80
C LEU A 100 6.40 13.20 14.24
N ILE A 101 7.21 12.82 13.24
CA ILE A 101 7.17 11.47 12.66
C ILE A 101 7.41 10.41 13.75
N ASN A 102 8.34 10.65 14.67
CA ASN A 102 8.60 9.73 15.79
C ASN A 102 7.43 9.66 16.78
N ILE A 103 6.77 10.79 17.07
CA ILE A 103 5.54 10.82 17.88
C ILE A 103 4.45 9.96 17.22
N LEU A 104 4.21 10.14 15.92
CA LEU A 104 3.18 9.40 15.18
C LEU A 104 3.51 7.89 15.15
N LYS A 105 4.79 7.53 14.97
CA LYS A 105 5.26 6.14 15.05
C LYS A 105 5.00 5.53 16.42
N ASN A 106 5.26 6.26 17.50
CA ASN A 106 4.97 5.78 18.85
C ASN A 106 3.46 5.61 19.07
N GLN A 107 2.66 6.59 18.66
CA GLN A 107 1.20 6.55 18.75
C GLN A 107 0.59 5.33 18.04
N ILE A 108 1.00 5.03 16.81
CA ILE A 108 0.43 3.89 16.08
C ILE A 108 0.85 2.54 16.66
N GLN A 109 2.06 2.43 17.23
CA GLN A 109 2.50 1.22 17.93
C GLN A 109 1.68 0.99 19.21
N GLU A 110 1.40 2.04 19.97
CA GLU A 110 0.51 1.97 21.14
C GLU A 110 -0.91 1.55 20.74
N VAL A 111 -1.47 2.13 19.67
CA VAL A 111 -2.78 1.72 19.13
C VAL A 111 -2.78 0.24 18.76
N ARG A 112 -1.74 -0.24 18.05
CA ARG A 112 -1.60 -1.67 17.72
C ARG A 112 -1.50 -2.55 18.97
N GLY A 113 -0.76 -2.11 19.99
CA GLY A 113 -0.59 -2.83 21.24
C GLY A 113 -1.91 -3.02 21.98
N ILE A 114 -2.67 -1.94 22.14
CA ILE A 114 -3.96 -1.95 22.83
C ILE A 114 -5.03 -2.72 22.02
N CYS A 115 -5.01 -2.58 20.69
CA CYS A 115 -5.97 -3.25 19.81
C CYS A 115 -5.55 -4.67 19.37
N ARG A 116 -4.50 -5.26 19.95
CA ARG A 116 -3.91 -6.53 19.51
C ARG A 116 -4.93 -7.66 19.38
N ASP A 117 -5.88 -7.76 20.30
CA ASP A 117 -6.89 -8.83 20.31
C ASP A 117 -7.94 -8.67 19.19
N PHE A 118 -8.16 -7.44 18.74
CA PHE A 118 -9.11 -7.07 17.68
C PHE A 118 -8.46 -7.09 16.29
N LEU A 119 -7.14 -7.15 16.23
CA LEU A 119 -6.36 -7.18 14.99
C LEU A 119 -5.97 -8.63 14.60
N PRO A 120 -5.74 -8.89 13.31
CA PRO A 120 -5.09 -10.10 12.84
C PRO A 120 -3.69 -10.29 13.44
N LYS A 121 -3.33 -11.52 13.78
CA LYS A 121 -2.04 -11.86 14.44
C LYS A 121 -0.81 -11.56 13.58
N ASN A 122 -0.97 -11.57 12.26
CA ASN A 122 0.12 -11.52 11.28
C ASN A 122 0.42 -10.10 10.77
N ILE A 123 -0.18 -9.06 11.36
CA ILE A 123 0.05 -7.69 10.92
C ILE A 123 1.40 -7.18 11.39
N THR A 124 2.16 -6.64 10.46
CA THR A 124 3.38 -5.86 10.71
C THR A 124 3.15 -4.38 10.37
N LEU A 125 3.92 -3.50 11.00
CA LEU A 125 3.90 -2.05 10.76
C LEU A 125 5.31 -1.60 10.35
N ASP A 126 5.75 -2.07 9.19
CA ASP A 126 7.07 -1.75 8.65
C ASP A 126 7.01 -0.41 7.90
N PHE A 127 7.56 0.66 8.46
CA PHE A 127 7.54 1.99 7.86
C PHE A 127 8.45 2.07 6.64
N VAL A 128 7.95 2.68 5.56
CA VAL A 128 8.65 2.77 4.28
C VAL A 128 8.47 4.18 3.73
N PRO A 129 9.53 4.91 3.35
CA PRO A 129 9.39 6.25 2.78
C PRO A 129 8.86 6.16 1.35
N HIS A 130 7.54 6.00 1.18
CA HIS A 130 6.93 5.93 -0.14
C HIS A 130 5.49 6.43 -0.15
N ASP A 131 5.20 7.30 -1.13
CA ASP A 131 3.86 7.73 -1.50
C ASP A 131 3.74 7.62 -3.03
N LYS A 132 2.74 6.88 -3.50
CA LYS A 132 2.55 6.56 -4.92
C LYS A 132 2.42 7.79 -5.81
N GLU A 133 1.64 8.77 -5.36
CA GLU A 133 1.33 9.99 -6.11
C GLU A 133 2.55 10.91 -6.14
N LEU A 134 3.14 11.15 -4.97
CA LEU A 134 4.33 12.01 -4.86
C LEU A 134 5.55 11.41 -5.55
N PHE A 135 5.67 10.08 -5.58
CA PHE A 135 6.71 9.39 -6.33
C PHE A 135 6.59 9.62 -7.83
N ARG A 136 5.40 9.39 -8.39
CA ARG A 136 5.13 9.65 -9.81
C ARG A 136 5.40 11.11 -10.15
N PHE A 137 4.97 12.03 -9.30
CA PHE A 137 5.23 13.46 -9.46
C PHE A 137 6.73 13.81 -9.46
N ALA A 138 7.46 13.35 -8.44
CA ALA A 138 8.90 13.64 -8.27
C ALA A 138 9.72 13.14 -9.46
N HIS A 139 9.34 11.99 -10.04
CA HIS A 139 10.05 11.35 -11.14
C HIS A 139 9.43 11.62 -12.52
N ARG A 140 8.40 12.46 -12.61
CA ARG A 140 7.67 12.77 -13.86
C ARG A 140 7.19 11.52 -14.60
N VAL A 141 6.77 10.51 -13.85
CA VAL A 141 6.23 9.26 -14.39
C VAL A 141 4.78 9.51 -14.78
N ASN A 142 4.53 9.45 -16.09
CA ASN A 142 3.17 9.44 -16.65
C ASN A 142 2.71 7.98 -16.88
N PRO A 143 1.42 7.75 -17.21
CA PRO A 143 0.91 6.40 -17.44
C PRO A 143 1.64 5.62 -18.55
N GLU A 144 2.15 6.29 -19.59
CA GLU A 144 2.88 5.65 -20.68
C GLU A 144 4.23 5.10 -20.19
N ILE A 145 5.00 5.92 -19.47
CA ILE A 145 6.25 5.52 -18.82
C ILE A 145 5.98 4.40 -17.81
N GLU A 146 4.90 4.51 -17.03
CA GLU A 146 4.52 3.48 -16.06
C GLU A 146 4.29 2.12 -16.73
N ASN A 147 3.55 2.11 -17.84
CA ASN A 147 3.31 0.92 -18.64
C ASN A 147 4.60 0.33 -19.22
N ASP A 148 5.51 1.17 -19.73
CA ASP A 148 6.78 0.70 -20.26
C ASP A 148 7.69 0.13 -19.16
N VAL A 149 7.70 0.75 -17.97
CA VAL A 149 8.38 0.20 -16.80
C VAL A 149 7.79 -1.16 -16.43
N TYR A 150 6.46 -1.33 -16.46
CA TYR A 150 5.84 -2.62 -16.17
C TYR A 150 6.18 -3.68 -17.20
N LYS A 151 6.22 -3.36 -18.50
CA LYS A 151 6.67 -4.30 -19.54
C LYS A 151 8.11 -4.76 -19.30
N ILE A 152 9.00 -3.84 -18.92
CA ILE A 152 10.42 -4.14 -18.64
C ILE A 152 10.56 -5.01 -17.39
N LYS A 153 9.86 -4.64 -16.32
CA LYS A 153 10.02 -5.26 -14.99
C LYS A 153 9.28 -6.59 -14.88
N TYR A 154 8.19 -6.76 -15.62
CA TYR A 154 7.37 -7.96 -15.66
C TYR A 154 7.30 -8.53 -17.08
N PRO A 155 8.43 -8.96 -17.66
CA PRO A 155 8.47 -9.47 -19.04
C PRO A 155 7.66 -10.77 -19.22
N LEU A 156 7.29 -11.44 -18.12
CA LEU A 156 6.42 -12.62 -18.12
C LEU A 156 4.93 -12.27 -18.02
N SER A 157 4.55 -11.05 -17.62
CA SER A 157 3.15 -10.60 -17.73
C SER A 157 2.84 -10.09 -19.15
N VAL A 158 3.88 -9.80 -19.94
CA VAL A 158 3.78 -9.51 -21.36
C VAL A 158 5.06 -10.02 -22.04
N PHE A 159 5.03 -11.23 -22.61
CA PHE A 159 6.15 -11.82 -23.36
C PHE A 159 6.65 -10.87 -24.46
N HIS A 160 7.74 -10.14 -24.22
CA HIS A 160 8.39 -9.27 -25.21
C HIS A 160 9.92 -9.30 -25.04
N SER A 161 10.63 -9.70 -26.09
CA SER A 161 12.09 -9.74 -26.13
C SER A 161 12.68 -8.48 -26.75
N TYR A 162 13.68 -7.88 -26.11
CA TYR A 162 14.45 -6.74 -26.61
C TYR A 162 15.49 -7.17 -27.66
N GLN A 163 15.57 -6.43 -28.77
CA GLN A 163 16.81 -6.26 -29.55
C GLN A 163 17.04 -4.77 -29.76
N LEU A 164 18.25 -4.30 -29.43
CA LEU A 164 18.72 -2.95 -29.75
C LEU A 164 19.02 -2.89 -31.25
N SER A 165 18.34 -2.01 -32.00
CA SER A 165 18.80 -1.59 -33.33
C SER A 165 19.62 -0.31 -33.19
N GLU A 166 20.58 -0.13 -34.10
CA GLU A 166 21.61 0.94 -34.09
C GLU A 166 21.06 2.38 -34.23
N GLU A 167 19.74 2.55 -34.36
CA GLU A 167 19.10 3.83 -34.61
C GLU A 167 17.98 4.15 -33.61
N GLY A 168 18.17 3.90 -32.31
CA GLY A 168 17.47 4.60 -31.21
C GLY A 168 15.92 4.65 -31.21
N GLN A 169 15.23 3.92 -32.08
CA GLN A 169 13.76 3.82 -32.12
C GLN A 169 13.35 2.42 -31.68
N HIS A 170 12.63 2.36 -30.56
CA HIS A 170 12.11 1.12 -30.01
C HIS A 170 10.95 0.58 -30.88
N TYR A 171 11.17 -0.55 -31.55
CA TYR A 171 10.10 -1.28 -32.23
C TYR A 171 9.78 -2.57 -31.46
N PHE A 172 8.51 -2.77 -31.12
CA PHE A 172 7.99 -4.00 -30.54
C PHE A 172 7.89 -5.07 -31.63
N ARG A 173 8.44 -6.27 -31.40
CA ARG A 173 8.25 -7.44 -32.27
C ARG A 173 7.54 -8.51 -31.47
N GLU A 174 6.33 -8.88 -31.88
CA GLU A 174 5.60 -10.00 -31.31
C GLU A 174 6.33 -11.30 -31.64
N PHE A 175 6.70 -12.07 -30.62
CA PHE A 175 7.19 -13.44 -30.79
C PHE A 175 6.14 -14.39 -30.22
N ASP A 176 5.45 -15.11 -31.09
CA ASP A 176 4.56 -16.19 -30.71
C ASP A 176 5.38 -17.43 -30.29
N THR A 177 5.55 -17.63 -28.99
CA THR A 177 6.26 -18.79 -28.41
C THR A 177 5.38 -20.02 -28.24
N SER A 178 4.09 -19.94 -28.60
CA SER A 178 3.13 -21.02 -28.36
C SER A 178 3.56 -22.36 -28.95
N LYS A 179 4.27 -22.33 -30.09
CA LYS A 179 4.82 -23.53 -30.74
C LYS A 179 5.94 -24.18 -29.92
N GLU A 180 6.86 -23.37 -29.40
CA GLU A 180 7.98 -23.85 -28.60
C GLU A 180 7.48 -24.37 -27.24
N ASP A 181 6.56 -23.66 -26.60
CA ASP A 181 5.99 -24.06 -25.32
C ASP A 181 5.16 -25.35 -25.43
N ARG A 182 4.38 -25.52 -26.50
CA ARG A 182 3.70 -26.80 -26.82
C ARG A 182 4.69 -27.94 -27.03
N ARG A 183 5.82 -27.67 -27.68
CA ARG A 183 6.87 -28.67 -27.92
C ARG A 183 7.52 -29.11 -26.62
N VAL A 184 7.83 -28.17 -25.73
CA VAL A 184 8.40 -28.43 -24.40
C VAL A 184 7.40 -29.21 -23.54
N ALA A 185 6.14 -28.77 -23.47
CA ALA A 185 5.11 -29.49 -22.72
C ALA A 185 4.98 -30.95 -23.17
N LYS A 186 4.98 -31.19 -24.48
CA LYS A 186 4.93 -32.55 -25.06
C LYS A 186 6.16 -33.38 -24.69
N GLN A 187 7.35 -32.79 -24.60
CA GLN A 187 8.57 -33.48 -24.16
C GLN A 187 8.49 -33.94 -22.69
N PHE A 188 7.79 -33.18 -21.85
CA PHE A 188 7.57 -33.53 -20.45
C PHE A 188 6.27 -34.32 -20.20
N GLY A 189 5.55 -34.71 -21.27
CA GLY A 189 4.33 -35.52 -21.18
C GLY A 189 3.07 -34.76 -20.76
N TYR A 190 3.08 -33.43 -20.88
CA TYR A 190 1.95 -32.57 -20.55
C TYR A 190 1.27 -32.03 -21.82
N ASP A 191 -0.06 -31.83 -21.76
CA ASP A 191 -0.80 -31.06 -22.75
C ASP A 191 -0.80 -29.58 -22.35
N TYR A 192 -0.12 -28.75 -23.14
CA TYR A 192 0.01 -27.31 -22.92
C TYR A 192 -1.35 -26.60 -22.94
N ASP A 193 -2.21 -26.94 -23.88
CA ASP A 193 -3.50 -26.26 -24.06
C ASP A 193 -4.44 -26.64 -22.89
N GLN A 194 -4.37 -27.88 -22.39
CA GLN A 194 -5.09 -28.30 -21.19
C GLN A 194 -4.55 -27.64 -19.91
N MET A 195 -3.23 -27.47 -19.78
CA MET A 195 -2.57 -26.80 -18.64
C MET A 195 -2.95 -25.32 -18.55
N ILE A 196 -2.98 -24.60 -19.67
CA ILE A 196 -3.38 -23.18 -19.70
C ILE A 196 -4.88 -23.03 -19.43
N GLN A 197 -5.73 -23.92 -19.97
CA GLN A 197 -7.16 -23.90 -19.66
C GLN A 197 -7.45 -24.10 -18.16
N GLN A 198 -6.64 -24.89 -17.46
CA GLN A 198 -6.78 -25.12 -16.01
C GLN A 198 -6.22 -23.97 -15.16
N ARG A 199 -5.24 -23.21 -15.67
CA ARG A 199 -4.67 -22.04 -15.00
C ARG A 199 -5.41 -20.77 -15.40
N LYS A 200 -6.61 -20.58 -14.83
CA LYS A 200 -7.30 -19.29 -14.94
C LYS A 200 -6.52 -18.26 -14.11
N VAL A 201 -5.80 -17.36 -14.78
CA VAL A 201 -5.16 -16.21 -14.12
C VAL A 201 -6.30 -15.27 -13.72
N LEU A 202 -6.61 -15.23 -12.42
CA LEU A 202 -7.58 -14.28 -11.90
C LEU A 202 -6.88 -12.95 -11.62
N GLN A 203 -7.37 -11.89 -12.24
CA GLN A 203 -6.85 -10.53 -12.08
C GLN A 203 -7.61 -9.74 -11.01
N SER A 204 -8.78 -10.22 -10.57
CA SER A 204 -9.62 -9.54 -9.58
C SER A 204 -9.87 -10.39 -8.32
N VAL A 205 -9.88 -9.74 -7.17
CA VAL A 205 -10.22 -10.33 -5.86
C VAL A 205 -11.71 -10.71 -5.80
N ASP A 206 -12.56 -10.05 -6.60
CA ASP A 206 -13.98 -10.36 -6.66
C ASP A 206 -14.26 -11.70 -7.34
N ASP A 207 -13.44 -12.11 -8.31
CA ASP A 207 -13.54 -13.44 -8.95
C ASP A 207 -13.27 -14.58 -7.96
N ILE A 208 -12.49 -14.31 -6.90
CA ILE A 208 -12.10 -15.27 -5.87
C ILE A 208 -13.24 -15.49 -4.86
N ARG A 209 -14.08 -14.47 -4.61
CA ARG A 209 -15.12 -14.52 -3.57
C ARG A 209 -16.20 -15.57 -3.82
N GLU A 210 -16.51 -15.83 -5.09
CA GLU A 210 -17.54 -16.77 -5.52
C GLU A 210 -17.04 -18.22 -5.65
N MET A 211 -15.73 -18.44 -5.48
CA MET A 211 -15.11 -19.76 -5.69
C MET A 211 -15.15 -20.63 -4.43
N THR A 212 -15.18 -21.94 -4.66
CA THR A 212 -15.03 -22.92 -3.58
C THR A 212 -13.59 -22.93 -3.04
N GLU A 213 -13.40 -23.30 -1.77
CA GLU A 213 -12.07 -23.33 -1.14
C GLU A 213 -11.07 -24.24 -1.87
N GLN A 214 -11.55 -25.29 -2.54
CA GLN A 214 -10.71 -26.20 -3.34
C GLN A 214 -10.23 -25.55 -4.65
N GLU A 215 -11.01 -24.64 -5.23
CA GLU A 215 -10.64 -23.90 -6.44
C GLU A 215 -9.66 -22.78 -6.12
N LYS A 216 -9.85 -22.08 -4.99
CA LYS A 216 -8.91 -21.06 -4.49
C LYS A 216 -7.50 -21.61 -4.26
N GLN A 217 -7.40 -22.84 -3.74
CA GLN A 217 -6.11 -23.51 -3.51
C GLN A 217 -5.36 -23.87 -4.79
N ARG A 218 -6.05 -23.94 -5.93
CA ARG A 218 -5.48 -24.33 -7.23
C ARG A 218 -5.07 -23.15 -8.09
N GLN A 219 -5.31 -21.92 -7.62
CA GLN A 219 -5.06 -20.71 -8.39
C GLN A 219 -3.82 -19.97 -7.89
N ALA A 220 -3.02 -19.51 -8.85
CA ALA A 220 -1.97 -18.53 -8.57
C ALA A 220 -2.61 -17.14 -8.66
N VAL A 221 -2.68 -16.43 -7.54
CA VAL A 221 -3.10 -15.02 -7.55
C VAL A 221 -1.89 -14.16 -7.86
N ILE A 222 -1.96 -13.40 -8.94
CA ILE A 222 -0.89 -12.48 -9.33
C ILE A 222 -1.07 -11.19 -8.53
N VAL A 223 -0.05 -10.80 -7.77
CA VAL A 223 -0.01 -9.52 -7.07
C VAL A 223 0.83 -8.57 -7.89
N GLU A 224 0.25 -7.44 -8.31
CA GLU A 224 0.98 -6.37 -8.98
C GLU A 224 2.08 -5.84 -8.07
N ASN A 225 3.32 -6.04 -8.50
CA ASN A 225 4.46 -5.45 -7.82
C ASN A 225 4.60 -3.98 -8.31
N GLY A 226 4.85 -3.05 -7.40
CA GLY A 226 4.87 -1.62 -7.73
C GLY A 226 6.08 -1.20 -8.58
N LEU A 227 6.22 0.09 -8.89
CA LEU A 227 7.32 0.61 -9.71
C LEU A 227 8.68 0.41 -9.05
N ASN A 228 8.74 0.51 -7.73
CA ASN A 228 9.94 0.27 -6.93
C ASN A 228 9.67 -0.77 -5.83
N SER A 229 10.71 -1.11 -5.06
CA SER A 229 10.63 -2.10 -3.97
C SER A 229 9.67 -1.66 -2.85
N TYR A 230 9.62 -0.36 -2.54
CA TYR A 230 8.77 0.22 -1.51
C TYR A 230 7.29 0.16 -1.88
N GLU A 231 6.94 0.53 -3.11
CA GLU A 231 5.59 0.41 -3.63
C GLU A 231 5.15 -1.06 -3.68
N GLY A 232 6.05 -1.95 -4.12
CA GLY A 232 5.79 -3.40 -4.09
C GLY A 232 5.53 -3.94 -2.69
N LEU A 233 6.21 -3.42 -1.67
CA LEU A 233 5.96 -3.79 -0.27
C LEU A 233 4.59 -3.28 0.21
N GLN A 234 4.23 -2.03 -0.09
CA GLN A 234 2.89 -1.49 0.23
C GLN A 234 1.78 -2.26 -0.48
N ASN A 235 1.94 -2.60 -1.78
CA ASN A 235 0.97 -3.39 -2.53
C ASN A 235 0.75 -4.78 -1.92
N ARG A 236 1.83 -5.44 -1.46
CA ARG A 236 1.71 -6.74 -0.77
C ARG A 236 1.01 -6.60 0.58
N GLN A 237 1.26 -5.52 1.33
CA GLN A 237 0.54 -5.26 2.58
C GLN A 237 -0.95 -5.06 2.32
N ASP A 238 -1.30 -4.29 1.30
CA ASP A 238 -2.69 -4.03 0.90
C ASP A 238 -3.41 -5.27 0.40
N PHE A 239 -2.72 -6.09 -0.41
CA PHE A 239 -3.28 -7.34 -0.92
C PHE A 239 -3.65 -8.33 0.18
N CYS A 240 -2.95 -8.27 1.33
CA CYS A 240 -3.23 -9.15 2.47
C CYS A 240 -4.48 -8.75 3.28
N ILE A 241 -5.12 -7.60 3.00
CA ILE A 241 -6.19 -6.99 3.81
C ILE A 241 -7.53 -7.04 3.10
#